data_AF-A0A9P8NWM2-F1
#
_entry.id   AF-A0A9P8NWM2-F1
#
_cell.length_a   1.000
_cell.length_b   1.000
_cell.length_c   1.000
_cell.angle_alpha   90.00
_cell.angle_beta   90.00
_cell.angle_gamma   90.00
#
_symmetry.space_group_name_H-M   'P 1'
#
loop_
_entity.id
_entity.type
_entity.pdbx_description
1 polymer ?
#
loop_
_entity_poly.entity_id
_entity_poly.type
_entity_poly.pdbx_seq_one_letter_code
_entity_poly.pdbx_strand_id
1 'polypeptide(L)' 'TIAFAAPMLTKWSEDPMGIFGLVLTPTRELALQIAEQFAALGASMNIRIAVVVGGEDMMKQAIQLQNRPH' A
#
# COMPACT_ATOMS: atom_id res chain seq x y z
N THR A 1 9.98 8.34 -3.93
CA THR A 1 9.08 7.18 -3.75
C THR A 1 9.84 5.87 -3.66
N ILE A 2 10.70 5.53 -4.62
CA ILE A 2 11.48 4.26 -4.61
C ILE A 2 12.35 4.11 -3.36
N ALA A 3 12.94 5.21 -2.87
CA ALA A 3 13.85 5.21 -1.72
C ALA A 3 13.27 4.61 -0.43
N PHE A 4 11.94 4.63 -0.25
CA PHE A 4 11.28 3.94 0.87
C PHE A 4 10.47 2.71 0.42
N ALA A 5 9.91 2.71 -0.80
CA ALA A 5 9.17 1.56 -1.31
C ALA A 5 10.05 0.32 -1.49
N ALA A 6 11.24 0.46 -2.07
CA ALA A 6 12.15 -0.65 -2.30
C ALA A 6 12.60 -1.35 -1.00
N PRO A 7 13.14 -0.66 0.03
CA PRO A 7 13.53 -1.34 1.27
C PRO A 7 12.33 -1.91 2.04
N MET A 8 11.14 -1.30 1.95
CA MET A 8 9.93 -1.88 2.52
C MET A 8 9.55 -3.20 1.84
N LEU A 9 9.61 -3.26 0.50
CA LEU A 9 9.33 -4.48 -0.26
C LEU A 9 10.40 -5.56 -0.04
N THR A 10 11.68 -5.19 0.02
CA THR A 10 12.75 -6.14 0.36
C THR A 10 12.50 -6.76 1.74
N LYS A 11 12.22 -5.95 2.75
CA LYS A 11 11.94 -6.44 4.10
C LYS A 11 10.68 -7.31 4.16
N TRP A 12 9.65 -6.96 3.41
CA TRP A 12 8.45 -7.79 3.27
C TRP A 12 8.74 -9.15 2.63
N SER A 13 9.59 -9.19 1.60
CA SER A 13 9.93 -10.43 0.90
C SER A 13 10.69 -11.45 1.76
N GLU A 14 11.30 -11.01 2.87
CA GLU A 14 12.01 -11.87 3.82
C GLU A 14 11.03 -12.60 4.77
N ASP A 15 9.92 -11.97 5.14
CA ASP A 15 8.88 -12.54 6.02
C ASP A 15 7.49 -11.98 5.65
N PRO A 16 6.76 -12.58 4.68
CA PRO A 16 5.52 -12.02 4.15
C PRO A 16 4.31 -12.31 5.05
N MET A 17 4.30 -11.79 6.28
CA MET A 17 3.22 -12.02 7.25
C MET A 17 2.73 -10.73 7.94
N GLY A 18 1.41 -10.48 7.90
CA GLY A 18 0.76 -9.34 8.58
C GLY A 18 0.76 -8.02 7.78
N ILE A 19 0.28 -6.93 8.40
CA ILE A 19 0.36 -5.58 7.80
C ILE A 19 1.79 -5.08 7.95
N PHE A 20 2.54 -5.00 6.84
CA PHE A 20 3.98 -4.74 6.88
C PHE A 20 4.37 -3.27 6.77
N GLY A 21 3.44 -2.40 6.40
CA GLY A 21 3.78 -1.00 6.15
C GLY A 21 2.58 -0.08 6.18
N LEU A 22 2.77 1.08 6.81
CA LEU A 22 1.87 2.22 6.74
C LEU A 22 2.66 3.39 6.15
N VAL A 23 2.15 3.96 5.06
CA VAL A 23 2.69 5.19 4.47
C VAL A 23 1.67 6.30 4.68
N LEU A 24 2.06 7.37 5.36
CA LEU A 24 1.23 8.55 5.61
C LEU A 24 1.70 9.71 4.74
N THR A 25 0.76 10.33 4.02
CA THR A 25 1.04 11.44 3.11
C THR A 25 0.04 12.58 3.31
N PRO A 26 0.44 13.84 3.12
CA PRO A 26 -0.41 14.99 3.40
C PRO A 26 -1.55 15.19 2.38
N THR A 27 -1.45 14.61 1.18
CA THR A 27 -2.44 14.82 0.10
C THR A 27 -2.93 13.51 -0.49
N ARG A 28 -4.15 13.55 -1.03
CA ARG A 28 -4.80 12.41 -1.69
C ARG A 28 -4.07 12.00 -2.97
N GLU A 29 -3.61 12.98 -3.74
CA GLU A 29 -2.90 12.80 -4.99
C GLU A 29 -1.58 12.06 -4.75
N LEU A 30 -0.86 12.45 -3.69
CA LEU A 30 0.41 11.81 -3.35
C LEU A 30 0.20 10.38 -2.84
N ALA A 31 -0.87 10.12 -2.07
CA ALA A 31 -1.23 8.78 -1.64
C ALA A 31 -1.47 7.83 -2.83
N LEU A 32 -2.23 8.31 -3.83
CA LEU A 32 -2.51 7.55 -5.05
C LEU A 32 -1.25 7.32 -5.88
N GLN A 33 -0.42 8.36 -6.07
CA GLN A 33 0.86 8.22 -6.77
C GLN A 33 1.77 7.20 -6.10
N ILE A 34 1.85 7.20 -4.76
CA ILE A 34 2.64 6.22 -4.02
C ILE A 34 2.07 4.81 -4.22
N ALA A 35 0.75 4.63 -4.12
CA ALA A 35 0.12 3.34 -4.30
C ALA A 35 0.39 2.75 -5.70
N GLU A 36 0.34 3.56 -6.76
CA GLU A 36 0.71 3.14 -8.11
C GLU A 36 2.16 2.68 -8.20
N GLN A 37 3.08 3.40 -7.55
CA GLN A 37 4.50 3.00 -7.51
C GLN A 37 4.70 1.69 -6.76
N PHE A 38 4.03 1.47 -5.63
CA PHE A 38 4.07 0.19 -4.93
C PHE A 38 3.51 -0.93 -5.79
N ALA A 39 2.37 -0.70 -6.45
CA ALA A 39 1.74 -1.71 -7.31
C ALA A 39 2.65 -2.10 -8.49
N ALA A 40 3.33 -1.12 -9.10
CA ALA A 40 4.28 -1.37 -10.18
C ALA A 40 5.52 -2.15 -9.70
N LEU A 41 6.08 -1.78 -8.55
CA LEU A 41 7.28 -2.42 -7.99
C LEU A 41 6.99 -3.83 -7.45
N GLY A 42 5.84 -4.04 -6.85
CA GLY A 42 5.42 -5.31 -6.26
C GLY A 42 4.56 -6.19 -7.16
N ALA A 43 4.43 -5.87 -8.45
CA ALA A 43 3.59 -6.62 -9.39
C ALA A 43 3.92 -8.12 -9.45
N SER A 44 5.20 -8.49 -9.26
CA SER A 44 5.68 -9.88 -9.20
C SER A 44 5.66 -10.48 -7.79
N MET A 45 5.33 -9.70 -6.77
CA MET A 45 5.49 -10.04 -5.36
C MET A 45 4.16 -10.39 -4.67
N ASN A 46 3.02 -10.42 -5.38
CA ASN A 46 1.69 -10.70 -4.80
C ASN A 46 1.32 -9.80 -3.60
N ILE A 47 1.85 -8.57 -3.56
CA ILE A 47 1.52 -7.61 -2.51
C ILE A 47 0.09 -7.09 -2.68
N ARG A 48 -0.55 -6.76 -1.57
CA ARG A 48 -1.89 -6.17 -1.53
C ARG A 48 -1.80 -4.78 -0.93
N ILE A 49 -2.29 -3.79 -1.68
CA ILE A 49 -2.25 -2.38 -1.30
C ILE A 49 -3.68 -1.90 -1.07
N ALA A 50 -3.89 -1.16 0.03
CA ALA A 50 -5.12 -0.42 0.27
C ALA A 50 -4.78 1.05 0.48
N VAL A 51 -5.55 1.94 -0.14
CA VAL A 51 -5.39 3.40 -0.02
C VAL A 51 -6.58 3.94 0.74
N VAL A 52 -6.30 4.71 1.80
CA VAL A 52 -7.34 5.33 2.63
C VAL A 52 -7.25 6.85 2.48
N VAL A 53 -8.26 7.46 1.88
CA VAL A 53 -8.31 8.91 1.58
C VAL A 53 -9.71 9.47 1.78
N GLY A 54 -9.79 10.75 2.13
CA GLY A 54 -11.05 11.48 2.23
C GLY A 54 -11.72 11.71 0.88
N GLY A 55 -13.06 11.84 0.87
CA GLY A 55 -13.85 12.09 -0.34
C GLY A 55 -14.18 10.85 -1.17
N GLU A 56 -13.72 9.66 -0.75
CA GLU A 56 -14.05 8.36 -1.33
C GLU A 56 -15.04 7.60 -0.44
N ASP A 57 -15.73 6.62 -1.01
CA ASP A 57 -16.68 5.76 -0.29
C ASP A 57 -15.98 5.00 0.85
N MET A 58 -16.37 5.28 2.10
CA MET A 58 -15.77 4.67 3.28
C MET A 58 -16.05 3.17 3.37
N MET A 59 -17.21 2.70 2.88
CA MET A 59 -17.57 1.29 2.95
C MET A 59 -16.73 0.47 1.97
N LYS A 60 -16.46 0.99 0.76
CA LYS A 60 -15.52 0.37 -0.18
C LYS A 60 -14.12 0.26 0.41
N GLN A 61 -13.61 1.33 1.02
CA GLN A 61 -12.30 1.33 1.67
C GLN A 61 -12.23 0.36 2.85
N ALA A 62 -13.30 0.29 3.67
CA ALA A 62 -13.40 -0.66 4.77
C ALA A 62 -13.35 -2.11 4.28
N ILE A 63 -14.06 -2.44 3.20
CA ILE A 63 -14.02 -3.77 2.58
C ILE A 63 -12.61 -4.11 2.08
N GLN A 64 -11.92 -3.14 1.45
CA GLN A 64 -10.53 -3.34 1.02
C GLN A 64 -9.58 -3.63 2.21
N LEU A 65 -9.76 -2.95 3.34
CA LEU A 65 -9.00 -3.22 4.56
C LEU A 65 -9.34 -4.58 5.18
N GLN A 66 -10.60 -5.02 5.13
CA GLN A 66 -11.02 -6.33 5.61
C GLN A 66 -10.34 -7.49 4.87
N ASN A 67 -9.92 -7.28 3.62
CA ASN A 67 -9.14 -8.26 2.86
C ASN A 67 -7.70 -8.43 3.37
N ARG A 68 -7.31 -7.74 4.45
CA ARG A 68 -6.00 -7.81 5.11
C ARG A 68 -4.85 -7.58 4.12
N PRO A 69 -4.74 -6.38 3.54
CA PRO A 69 -3.62 -6.06 2.66
C PRO A 69 -2.29 -6.34 3.38
N HIS A 70 -1.44 -7.14 2.74
CA HIS A 70 -0.08 -7.48 3.19
C HIS A 70 0.87 -7.28 2.02
#